data_AF-E9SC15-F1
#
_entry.id   AF-E9SC15-F1
#
_cell.length_a   1.000
_cell.length_b   1.000
_cell.length_c   1.000
_cell.angle_alpha   90.00
_cell.angle_beta   90.00
_cell.angle_gamma   90.00
#
_symmetry.space_group_name_H-M   'P 1'
#
loop_
_entity.id
_entity.type
_entity.pdbx_description
1 polymer ?
#
loop_
_entity_poly.entity_id
_entity_poly.type
_entity_poly.pdbx_seq_one_letter_code
_entity_poly.pdbx_strand_id
1 'polypeptide(L)'
;MKYKEKKYTDVAEVNSSGIVFISGEKLVFSECVGENNTCVGERDIDAEPPYFEFYTSDKPTRIVFDRKGLLSDTVNQREFVKMQCLIADAGFSTLDLS
;
A
#
# COMPACT_ATOMS: atom_id res chain seq x y z
N MET A 1 5.79 -16.94 4.23
CA MET A 1 4.46 -16.49 4.73
C MET A 1 3.66 -15.97 3.55
N LYS A 2 2.35 -16.26 3.46
CA LYS A 2 1.46 -15.73 2.40
C LYS A 2 0.67 -14.54 2.96
N TYR A 3 0.97 -13.33 2.48
CA TYR A 3 0.24 -12.10 2.75
C TYR A 3 -1.26 -12.20 2.37
N LYS A 4 -2.11 -11.29 2.86
CA LYS A 4 -3.42 -10.99 2.27
C LYS A 4 -3.18 -10.12 1.04
N GLU A 5 -3.36 -10.67 -0.14
CA GLU A 5 -3.26 -9.88 -1.37
C GLU A 5 -4.57 -9.10 -1.61
N LYS A 6 -4.44 -7.84 -2.00
CA LYS A 6 -5.51 -6.95 -2.44
C LYS A 6 -5.03 -6.18 -3.67
N LYS A 7 -5.96 -5.73 -4.50
CA LYS A 7 -5.62 -4.92 -5.66
C LYS A 7 -5.71 -3.44 -5.32
N TYR A 8 -4.85 -2.62 -5.91
CA TYR A 8 -4.96 -1.17 -5.78
C TYR A 8 -6.32 -0.67 -6.31
N THR A 9 -6.90 -1.33 -7.31
CA THR A 9 -8.25 -1.01 -7.81
C THR A 9 -9.37 -1.21 -6.79
N ASP A 10 -9.11 -1.94 -5.70
CA ASP A 10 -10.07 -2.15 -4.62
C ASP A 10 -9.95 -1.07 -3.54
N VAL A 11 -8.99 -0.15 -3.66
CA VAL A 11 -8.82 1.00 -2.75
C VAL A 11 -9.81 2.09 -3.16
N ALA A 12 -10.67 2.48 -2.22
CA ALA A 12 -11.58 3.61 -2.38
C ALA A 12 -10.90 4.93 -2.01
N GLU A 13 -10.13 4.94 -0.93
CA GLU A 13 -9.50 6.15 -0.39
C GLU A 13 -8.22 5.80 0.39
N VAL A 14 -7.22 6.70 0.34
CA VAL A 14 -6.10 6.75 1.28
C VAL A 14 -6.17 8.10 1.98
N ASN A 15 -6.21 8.11 3.31
CA ASN A 15 -6.33 9.31 4.13
C ASN A 15 -5.40 9.27 5.34
N SER A 16 -5.49 10.26 6.21
CA SER A 16 -4.63 10.43 7.39
C SER A 16 -4.66 9.25 8.37
N SER A 17 -5.71 8.43 8.36
CA SER A 17 -5.84 7.28 9.26
C SER A 17 -5.40 5.97 8.63
N GLY A 18 -5.36 5.86 7.30
CA GLY A 18 -5.11 4.60 6.62
C GLY A 18 -5.74 4.49 5.23
N ILE A 19 -6.12 3.27 4.88
CA ILE A 19 -6.68 2.89 3.58
C ILE A 19 -8.09 2.36 3.79
N VAL A 20 -9.05 2.87 3.01
CA VAL A 20 -10.42 2.37 2.95
C VAL A 20 -10.58 1.62 1.62
N PHE A 21 -11.03 0.37 1.69
CA PHE A 21 -11.34 -0.43 0.52
C PHE A 21 -12.80 -0.25 0.10
N ILE A 22 -13.10 -0.51 -1.17
CA ILE A 22 -14.46 -0.46 -1.73
C ILE A 22 -15.42 -1.40 -0.98
N SER A 23 -14.91 -2.50 -0.43
CA SER A 23 -15.68 -3.43 0.41
C SER A 23 -16.12 -2.83 1.76
N GLY A 24 -15.59 -1.67 2.14
CA GLY A 24 -15.75 -1.06 3.46
C GLY A 24 -14.72 -1.51 4.50
N GLU A 25 -13.86 -2.48 4.16
CA GLU A 25 -12.72 -2.87 5.00
C GLU A 25 -11.75 -1.70 5.15
N LYS A 26 -11.07 -1.63 6.30
CA LYS A 26 -10.09 -0.58 6.61
C LYS A 26 -8.77 -1.20 7.02
N LEU A 27 -7.69 -0.63 6.51
CA LEU A 27 -6.34 -0.82 7.01
C LEU A 27 -5.95 0.47 7.75
N VAL A 28 -5.63 0.36 9.03
CA VAL A 28 -5.31 1.51 9.87
C VAL A 28 -3.79 1.61 10.02
N PHE A 29 -3.20 2.75 9.65
CA PHE A 29 -1.75 2.92 9.65
C PHE A 29 -1.14 2.79 11.05
N SER A 30 -1.81 3.33 12.08
CA SER A 30 -1.35 3.22 13.46
C SER A 30 -1.35 1.79 14.02
N GLU A 31 -2.08 0.87 13.39
CA GLU A 31 -2.05 -0.56 13.76
C GLU A 31 -0.89 -1.32 13.08
N CYS A 32 -0.26 -0.70 12.07
CA CYS A 32 0.84 -1.27 11.31
C CYS A 32 2.21 -0.85 11.85
N VAL A 33 2.28 0.17 12.70
CA VAL A 33 3.54 0.65 13.29
C VAL A 33 3.90 -0.16 14.53
N GLY A 34 5.17 -0.55 14.64
CA GLY A 34 5.75 -1.02 15.90
C GLY A 34 5.94 0.14 16.89
N GLU A 35 6.27 -0.17 18.15
CA GLU A 35 6.50 0.84 19.18
C GLU A 35 7.50 1.92 18.72
N ASN A 36 7.08 3.19 18.76
CA ASN A 36 7.87 4.39 18.40
C ASN A 36 8.37 4.47 16.94
N ASN A 37 7.63 3.89 15.98
CA ASN A 37 7.98 3.97 14.55
C ASN A 37 6.87 4.65 13.72
N THR A 38 7.23 5.17 12.54
CA THR A 38 6.30 5.65 11.52
C THR A 38 6.20 4.70 10.32
N CYS A 39 7.07 3.69 10.26
CA CYS A 39 7.10 2.70 9.18
C CYS A 39 5.91 1.74 9.29
N VAL A 40 5.01 1.79 8.30
CA VAL A 40 3.79 0.97 8.25
C VAL A 40 3.95 -0.30 7.41
N GLY A 41 5.08 -0.45 6.73
CA GLY A 41 5.29 -1.52 5.77
C GLY A 41 6.50 -1.31 4.88
N GLU A 42 6.57 -2.12 3.84
CA GLU A 42 7.57 -2.06 2.78
C GLU A 42 6.91 -1.81 1.42
N ARG A 43 7.69 -1.33 0.46
CA ARG A 43 7.25 -1.09 -0.91
C ARG A 43 8.33 -1.50 -1.90
N ASP A 44 7.89 -1.87 -3.09
CA ASP A 44 8.78 -2.20 -4.20
C ASP A 44 8.12 -1.76 -5.51
N ILE A 45 8.71 -0.72 -6.12
CA ILE A 45 8.21 -0.17 -7.38
C ILE A 45 8.72 -0.93 -8.60
N ASP A 46 9.84 -1.65 -8.46
CA ASP A 46 10.50 -2.39 -9.54
C ASP A 46 10.01 -3.85 -9.62
N ALA A 47 9.24 -4.32 -8.63
CA ALA A 47 8.55 -5.59 -8.67
C ALA A 47 7.52 -5.70 -9.82
N GLU A 48 7.25 -6.94 -10.24
CA GLU A 48 6.27 -7.25 -11.27
C GLU A 48 5.12 -8.12 -10.68
N PRO A 49 3.98 -7.52 -10.25
CA PRO A 49 3.64 -6.10 -10.26
C PRO A 49 4.20 -5.32 -9.05
N PRO A 50 4.29 -3.96 -9.14
CA PRO A 50 4.65 -3.12 -8.02
C PRO A 50 3.71 -3.32 -6.83
N TYR A 51 4.20 -3.16 -5.61
CA TYR A 51 3.38 -3.38 -4.42
C TYR A 51 3.78 -2.55 -3.19
N PHE A 52 2.80 -2.43 -2.28
CA PHE A 52 3.02 -2.07 -0.87
C PHE A 52 2.62 -3.26 0.00
N GLU A 53 3.45 -3.64 0.97
CA GLU A 53 3.13 -4.66 1.97
C GLU A 53 3.12 -4.05 3.37
N PHE A 54 1.94 -3.96 3.96
CA PHE A 54 1.70 -3.35 5.27
C PHE A 54 1.76 -4.39 6.38
N TYR A 55 2.37 -4.03 7.51
CA TYR A 55 2.59 -4.91 8.68
C TYR A 55 1.35 -5.09 9.57
N THR A 56 0.23 -5.50 8.99
CA THR A 56 -1.03 -5.74 9.72
C THR A 56 -0.94 -6.95 10.67
N SER A 57 -1.64 -6.90 11.81
CA SER A 57 -1.40 -7.74 13.00
C SER A 57 -1.59 -9.27 12.86
N ASP A 58 -2.40 -9.73 11.91
CA ASP A 58 -2.66 -11.16 11.66
C ASP A 58 -1.68 -11.73 10.62
N LYS A 59 -1.69 -11.12 9.43
CA LYS A 59 -0.71 -11.35 8.37
C LYS A 59 -0.54 -10.06 7.58
N PRO A 60 0.62 -9.81 6.97
CA PRO A 60 0.83 -8.62 6.16
C PRO A 60 -0.21 -8.49 5.05
N THR A 61 -0.61 -7.27 4.74
CA THR A 61 -1.53 -6.97 3.65
C THR A 61 -0.74 -6.40 2.48
N ARG A 62 -0.70 -7.12 1.36
CA ARG A 62 -0.03 -6.67 0.13
C ARG A 62 -1.03 -6.08 -0.84
N ILE A 63 -0.87 -4.80 -1.15
CA ILE A 63 -1.63 -4.10 -2.19
C ILE A 63 -0.79 -4.10 -3.47
N VAL A 64 -1.28 -4.79 -4.51
CA VAL A 64 -0.59 -4.90 -5.80
C VAL A 64 -1.15 -3.91 -6.83
N PHE A 65 -0.27 -3.35 -7.66
CA PHE A 65 -0.59 -2.45 -8.76
C PHE A 65 -0.57 -3.26 -10.06
N ASP A 66 -1.60 -4.10 -10.24
CA ASP A 66 -1.65 -5.14 -11.27
C ASP A 66 -2.57 -4.80 -12.45
N ARG A 67 -2.89 -3.51 -12.67
CA ARG A 67 -3.73 -3.09 -13.80
C ARG A 67 -3.14 -3.65 -15.09
N LYS A 68 -3.98 -4.11 -16.00
CA LYS A 68 -3.61 -4.65 -17.32
C LYS A 68 -4.22 -3.81 -18.44
N GLY A 69 -3.59 -3.81 -19.61
CA GLY A 69 -4.07 -3.11 -20.80
C GLY A 69 -3.04 -2.11 -21.34
N LEU A 70 -3.46 -1.31 -22.34
CA LEU A 70 -2.60 -0.29 -22.92
C LEU A 70 -2.19 0.73 -21.85
N LEU A 71 -0.89 1.05 -21.76
CA LEU A 71 -0.32 2.00 -20.78
C LEU A 71 -0.47 1.56 -19.31
N SER A 72 -0.75 0.29 -19.03
CA SER A 72 -0.93 -0.20 -17.65
C SER A 72 0.25 0.12 -16.76
N ASP A 73 1.48 -0.02 -17.27
CA ASP A 73 2.70 0.10 -16.47
C ASP A 73 2.90 1.55 -16.02
N THR A 74 2.69 2.51 -16.93
CA THR A 74 2.70 3.94 -16.62
C THR A 74 1.63 4.29 -15.58
N VAL A 75 0.43 3.71 -15.70
CA VAL A 75 -0.64 3.96 -14.73
C VAL A 75 -0.31 3.36 -13.36
N ASN A 76 0.19 2.11 -13.33
CA ASN A 76 0.58 1.44 -12.09
C ASN A 76 1.67 2.24 -11.37
N GLN A 77 2.71 2.69 -12.06
CA GLN A 77 3.76 3.54 -11.49
C GLN A 77 3.22 4.87 -10.96
N ARG A 78 2.35 5.55 -11.73
CA ARG A 78 1.76 6.83 -11.30
C ARG A 78 0.94 6.67 -10.02
N GLU A 79 0.08 5.67 -9.97
CA GLU A 79 -0.76 5.43 -8.79
C GLU A 79 0.06 4.95 -7.59
N PHE A 80 1.15 4.20 -7.83
CA PHE A 80 2.10 3.80 -6.79
C PHE A 80 2.74 5.03 -6.13
N VAL A 81 3.28 5.95 -6.93
CA VAL A 81 3.88 7.20 -6.43
C VAL A 81 2.84 8.05 -5.71
N LYS A 82 1.60 8.10 -6.22
CA LYS A 82 0.50 8.79 -5.54
C LYS A 82 0.21 8.19 -4.16
N MET A 83 0.13 6.87 -4.05
CA MET A 83 -0.07 6.20 -2.75
C MET A 83 1.10 6.49 -1.80
N GLN A 84 2.34 6.47 -2.29
CA GLN A 84 3.51 6.85 -1.50
C GLN A 84 3.39 8.26 -0.92
N CYS A 85 3.01 9.25 -1.74
CA CYS A 85 2.80 10.62 -1.28
C CYS A 85 1.71 10.70 -0.22
N LEU A 86 0.58 10.02 -0.42
CA LEU A 86 -0.54 10.04 0.53
C LEU A 86 -0.17 9.41 1.89
N ILE A 87 0.64 8.35 1.90
CA ILE A 87 1.18 7.76 3.13
C ILE A 87 2.11 8.73 3.85
N ALA A 88 2.99 9.41 3.10
CA ALA A 88 3.91 10.41 3.64
C ALA A 88 3.17 11.63 4.21
N ASP A 89 2.15 12.14 3.50
CA ASP A 89 1.30 13.25 3.93
C ASP A 89 0.49 12.91 5.19
N ALA A 90 0.19 11.62 5.39
CA ALA A 90 -0.43 11.11 6.62
C ALA A 90 0.54 10.98 7.80
N GLY A 91 1.84 11.26 7.61
CA GLY A 91 2.88 11.19 8.64
C GLY A 91 3.52 9.81 8.81
N PHE A 92 3.28 8.89 7.87
CA PHE A 92 3.80 7.53 7.89
C PHE A 92 4.88 7.32 6.83
N SER A 93 5.65 6.24 6.95
CA SER A 93 6.70 5.88 6.00
C SER A 93 6.60 4.40 5.62
N THR A 94 7.32 4.03 4.56
CA THR A 94 7.49 2.64 4.13
C THR A 94 8.95 2.39 3.80
N LEU A 95 9.46 1.20 4.11
CA LEU A 95 10.78 0.76 3.68
C LEU A 95 10.80 0.57 2.16
N ASP A 96 11.78 1.17 1.49
CA ASP A 96 11.98 1.00 0.06
C ASP A 96 12.85 -0.21 -0.23
N LEU A 97 12.39 -1.12 -1.10
CA LEU A 97 13.10 -2.36 -1.46
C LEU A 97 13.64 -2.36 -2.90
N SER A 98 13.30 -1.35 -3.71
CA SER A 98 13.84 -1.16 -5.07
C SER A 98 15.24 -0.55 -5.06
#